data_AF-A0AA37IL92-F1
#
_entry.id   AF-A0AA37IL92-F1
#
_cell.length_a   1.000
_cell.length_b   1.000
_cell.length_c   1.000
_cell.angle_alpha   90.00
_cell.angle_beta   90.00
_cell.angle_gamma   90.00
#
_symmetry.space_group_name_H-M   'P 1'
#
loop_
_entity.id
_entity.type
_entity.pdbx_description
1 polymer ?
#
loop_
_entity_poly.entity_id
_entity_poly.type
_entity_poly.pdbx_seq_one_letter_code
_entity_poly.pdbx_strand_id
1 'polypeptide(L)'
;MNAVTHCLWRDASWRRRPSAKYTALGTTIHMGSAVFWGVLFEALCERGYRRSGAINIANAAATTALATYVVDYHVVPARITPGFESHLSKDSLGLTYVALGAGFAVAAVLRLVHDADRVAALELPSTGGTVPLPACRAPIQVVASALRGLRQGREFVDQLTRGVLGLGVIGWRPKACRWPR
;
A
#
# COMPACT_ATOMS: atom_id res chain seq x y z
N MET A 1 8.85 -11.03 13.15
CA MET A 1 9.15 -9.78 13.90
C MET A 1 10.63 -9.61 14.21
N ASN A 2 11.31 -10.58 14.83
CA ASN A 2 12.77 -10.49 15.09
C ASN A 2 13.58 -10.11 13.84
N ALA A 3 13.24 -10.68 12.68
CA ALA A 3 13.93 -10.44 11.42
C ALA A 3 14.06 -8.95 11.09
N VAL A 4 13.02 -8.14 11.33
CA VAL A 4 13.01 -6.69 11.04
C VAL A 4 14.11 -5.93 11.78
N THR A 5 14.54 -6.43 12.95
CA THR A 5 15.63 -5.82 13.73
C THR A 5 17.02 -6.20 13.24
N HIS A 6 17.14 -6.98 12.15
CA HIS A 6 18.44 -7.31 11.59
C HIS A 6 19.19 -6.07 11.11
N CYS A 7 18.48 -5.00 10.81
CA CYS A 7 19.06 -3.70 10.51
C CYS A 7 19.92 -3.15 11.65
N LEU A 8 19.69 -3.56 12.89
CA LEU A 8 20.50 -3.18 14.05
C LEU A 8 21.42 -4.33 14.50
N TRP A 9 20.91 -5.56 14.47
CA TRP A 9 21.64 -6.75 14.93
C TRP A 9 21.67 -7.84 13.85
N ARG A 10 22.84 -8.07 13.25
CA ARG A 10 23.05 -9.04 12.15
C ARG A 10 22.42 -10.41 12.37
N ASP A 11 22.48 -10.91 13.60
CA ASP A 11 22.01 -12.24 14.00
C ASP A 11 20.48 -12.32 14.18
N ALA A 12 19.78 -11.20 14.29
CA ALA A 12 18.34 -11.17 14.51
C ALA A 12 17.53 -11.80 13.36
N SER A 13 18.03 -11.77 12.12
CA SER A 13 17.38 -12.41 10.96
C SER A 13 17.30 -13.93 11.06
N TRP A 14 18.11 -14.60 11.89
CA TRP A 14 18.09 -16.06 12.01
C TRP A 14 17.50 -16.55 13.33
N ARG A 15 17.11 -15.62 14.22
CA ARG A 15 16.56 -15.93 15.54
C ARG A 15 15.07 -16.24 15.46
N ARG A 16 14.75 -17.53 15.57
CA ARG A 16 13.36 -18.04 15.56
C ARG A 16 12.61 -17.88 16.88
N ARG A 17 13.32 -17.88 18.02
CA ARG A 17 12.68 -17.76 19.34
C ARG A 17 12.31 -16.31 19.66
N PRO A 18 11.12 -16.04 20.21
CA PRO A 18 10.75 -14.69 20.66
C PRO A 18 11.71 -14.24 21.77
N SER A 19 12.03 -12.96 21.76
CA SER A 19 12.91 -12.32 22.73
C SER A 19 12.43 -10.89 22.90
N ALA A 20 12.23 -10.43 24.13
CA ALA A 20 11.71 -9.08 24.39
C ALA A 20 12.46 -8.00 23.60
N LYS A 21 13.80 -8.08 23.57
CA LYS A 21 14.66 -7.14 22.85
C LYS A 21 14.36 -7.07 21.33
N TYR A 22 14.35 -8.22 20.65
CA TYR A 22 14.21 -8.28 19.19
C TYR A 22 12.74 -8.24 18.74
N THR A 23 11.87 -8.91 19.49
CA THR A 23 10.45 -9.01 19.17
C THR A 23 9.75 -7.70 19.42
N ALA A 24 9.95 -7.05 20.58
CA ALA A 24 9.27 -5.79 20.88
C ALA A 24 9.67 -4.70 19.87
N LEU A 25 10.97 -4.49 19.66
CA LEU A 25 11.44 -3.49 18.70
C LEU A 25 11.03 -3.84 17.26
N GLY A 26 11.15 -5.11 16.87
CA GLY A 26 10.73 -5.56 15.55
C GLY A 26 9.25 -5.31 15.30
N THR A 27 8.41 -5.53 16.32
CA THR A 27 6.99 -5.20 16.27
C THR A 27 6.77 -3.68 16.18
N THR A 28 7.49 -2.86 16.95
CA THR A 28 7.37 -1.40 16.87
C THR A 28 7.72 -0.88 15.47
N ILE A 29 8.82 -1.36 14.88
CA ILE A 29 9.21 -0.97 13.51
C ILE A 29 8.15 -1.43 12.50
N HIS A 30 7.67 -2.67 12.64
CA HIS A 30 6.66 -3.21 11.73
C HIS A 30 5.34 -2.45 11.81
N MET A 31 4.87 -2.12 13.02
CA MET A 31 3.67 -1.31 13.24
C MET A 31 3.85 0.12 12.73
N GLY A 32 5.01 0.74 12.99
CA GLY A 32 5.33 2.07 12.48
C GLY A 32 5.34 2.11 10.94
N SER A 33 5.89 1.08 10.31
CA SER A 33 5.85 0.91 8.85
C SER A 33 4.41 0.71 8.35
N ALA A 34 3.62 -0.15 9.00
CA ALA A 34 2.22 -0.37 8.62
C ALA A 34 1.38 0.92 8.69
N VAL A 35 1.56 1.71 9.76
CA VAL A 35 0.92 3.03 9.90
C VAL A 35 1.41 4.00 8.82
N PHE A 36 2.72 4.08 8.58
CA PHE A 36 3.29 4.94 7.55
C PHE A 36 2.69 4.63 6.16
N TRP A 37 2.66 3.36 5.77
CA TRP A 37 2.10 2.95 4.48
C TRP A 37 0.58 3.13 4.40
N GLY A 38 -0.14 2.91 5.51
CA GLY A 38 -1.57 3.19 5.59
C GLY A 38 -1.90 4.67 5.44
N VAL A 39 -1.16 5.56 6.11
CA VAL A 39 -1.32 7.02 5.95
C VAL A 39 -0.98 7.46 4.53
N LEU A 40 0.06 6.89 3.92
CA LEU A 40 0.41 7.20 2.54
C LEU A 40 -0.68 6.75 1.57
N PHE A 41 -1.22 5.54 1.76
CA PHE A 41 -2.37 5.04 1.00
C PHE A 41 -3.56 5.99 1.11
N GLU A 42 -3.95 6.39 2.33
CA GLU A 42 -5.05 7.32 2.55
C GLU A 42 -4.78 8.68 1.89
N ALA A 43 -3.56 9.24 2.00
CA ALA A 43 -3.21 10.49 1.34
C ALA A 43 -3.27 10.40 -0.19
N LEU A 44 -2.92 9.25 -0.78
CA LEU A 44 -3.07 8.97 -2.21
C LEU A 44 -4.55 8.83 -2.59
N CYS A 45 -5.33 8.16 -1.74
CA CYS A 45 -6.77 8.07 -1.88
C CYS A 45 -7.40 9.45 -1.82
N GLU A 46 -7.19 10.29 -0.81
CA GLU A 46 -7.77 11.64 -0.71
C GLU A 46 -7.53 12.50 -1.96
N ARG A 47 -6.35 12.39 -2.57
CA ARG A 47 -6.02 13.07 -3.84
C ARG A 47 -6.81 12.54 -5.04
N GLY A 48 -7.16 11.25 -5.06
CA GLY A 48 -7.95 10.60 -6.12
C GLY A 48 -9.46 10.47 -5.83
N TYR A 49 -9.87 10.55 -4.56
CA TYR A 49 -11.18 10.15 -4.02
C TYR A 49 -12.26 11.19 -4.26
N ARG A 50 -11.89 12.43 -4.58
CA ARG A 50 -12.88 13.49 -4.89
C ARG A 50 -13.74 13.18 -6.12
N ARG A 51 -13.62 12.01 -6.77
CA ARG A 51 -14.41 11.70 -7.98
C ARG A 51 -14.87 10.27 -8.26
N SER A 52 -14.44 9.17 -7.60
CA SER A 52 -14.63 7.85 -8.26
C SER A 52 -14.64 6.57 -7.39
N GLY A 53 -15.52 5.61 -7.75
CA GLY A 53 -15.82 4.34 -7.04
C GLY A 53 -14.80 3.18 -7.10
N ALA A 54 -15.28 1.96 -6.76
CA ALA A 54 -14.52 0.79 -6.31
C ALA A 54 -13.28 0.37 -7.13
N ILE A 55 -13.30 0.53 -8.45
CA ILE A 55 -12.16 0.20 -9.33
C ILE A 55 -10.92 1.05 -9.02
N ASN A 56 -11.10 2.31 -8.60
CA ASN A 56 -9.96 3.18 -8.26
C ASN A 56 -9.33 2.82 -6.91
N ILE A 57 -10.12 2.30 -5.98
CA ILE A 57 -9.63 1.81 -4.68
C ILE A 57 -8.73 0.59 -4.88
N ALA A 58 -9.18 -0.39 -5.67
CA ALA A 58 -8.39 -1.57 -5.97
C ALA A 58 -7.05 -1.20 -6.63
N ASN A 59 -7.06 -0.26 -7.58
CA ASN A 59 -5.85 0.24 -8.23
C ASN A 59 -4.92 0.97 -7.27
N ALA A 60 -5.44 1.84 -6.40
CA ALA A 60 -4.64 2.55 -5.41
C ALA A 60 -4.01 1.59 -4.40
N ALA A 61 -4.76 0.60 -3.94
CA ALA A 61 -4.30 -0.44 -3.02
C ALA A 61 -3.20 -1.30 -3.65
N ALA A 62 -3.42 -1.78 -4.89
CA ALA A 62 -2.42 -2.55 -5.62
C ALA A 62 -1.15 -1.74 -5.91
N THR A 63 -1.30 -0.48 -6.32
CA THR A 63 -0.16 0.42 -6.58
C THR A 63 0.64 0.67 -5.31
N THR A 64 -0.03 0.90 -4.18
CA THR A 64 0.64 1.12 -2.91
C THR A 64 1.38 -0.14 -2.44
N ALA A 65 0.74 -1.31 -2.50
CA ALA A 65 1.38 -2.57 -2.13
C ALA A 65 2.61 -2.88 -3.01
N LEU A 66 2.53 -2.63 -4.31
CA LEU A 66 3.66 -2.76 -5.22
C LEU A 66 4.78 -1.78 -4.87
N ALA A 67 4.44 -0.52 -4.60
CA ALA A 67 5.41 0.48 -4.19
C ALA A 67 6.11 0.08 -2.88
N THR A 68 5.38 -0.47 -1.91
CA THR A 68 5.94 -1.00 -0.65
C THR A 68 6.96 -2.10 -0.93
N TYR A 69 6.62 -3.09 -1.75
CA TYR A 69 7.55 -4.16 -2.13
C TYR A 69 8.82 -3.62 -2.80
N VAL A 70 8.65 -2.70 -3.76
CA VAL A 70 9.76 -2.09 -4.50
C VAL A 70 10.65 -1.29 -3.56
N VAL A 71 10.07 -0.51 -2.65
CA VAL A 71 10.85 0.25 -1.67
C VAL A 71 11.65 -0.70 -0.78
N ASP A 72 10.98 -1.68 -0.17
CA ASP A 72 11.55 -2.59 0.83
C ASP A 72 12.65 -3.51 0.26
N TYR A 73 12.60 -3.83 -1.03
CA TYR A 73 13.56 -4.77 -1.64
C TYR A 73 14.49 -4.16 -2.68
N HIS A 74 14.05 -3.15 -3.41
CA HIS A 74 14.82 -2.58 -4.51
C HIS A 74 15.43 -1.22 -4.18
N VAL A 75 14.71 -0.34 -3.47
CA VAL A 75 15.21 1.01 -3.16
C VAL A 75 16.14 1.00 -1.95
N VAL A 76 15.74 0.34 -0.87
CA VAL A 76 16.49 0.43 0.38
C VAL A 76 17.80 -0.40 0.35
N PRO A 77 18.87 0.04 1.06
CA PRO A 77 20.07 -0.76 1.24
C PRO A 77 19.79 -2.11 1.92
N ALA A 78 20.62 -3.12 1.62
CA ALA A 78 20.51 -4.49 2.16
C ALA A 78 20.40 -4.57 3.69
N ARG A 79 20.95 -3.57 4.40
CA ARG A 79 20.92 -3.52 5.86
C ARG A 79 19.54 -3.21 6.41
N ILE A 80 18.74 -2.42 5.72
CA ILE A 80 17.44 -1.95 6.23
C ILE A 80 16.25 -2.61 5.54
N THR A 81 16.49 -3.66 4.75
CA THR A 81 15.39 -4.52 4.27
C THR A 81 14.65 -5.14 5.47
N PRO A 82 13.44 -5.70 5.29
CA PRO A 82 12.69 -6.29 6.39
C PRO A 82 13.29 -7.61 6.91
N GLY A 83 14.07 -8.29 6.06
CA GLY A 83 14.72 -9.56 6.40
C GLY A 83 13.78 -10.75 6.41
N PHE A 84 12.53 -10.61 5.96
CA PHE A 84 11.55 -11.71 5.87
C PHE A 84 12.04 -12.89 5.02
N GLU A 85 12.96 -12.66 4.10
CA GLU A 85 13.54 -13.67 3.20
C GLU A 85 14.34 -14.75 3.95
N SER A 86 14.72 -14.48 5.20
CA SER A 86 15.34 -15.48 6.08
C SER A 86 14.36 -16.55 6.58
N HIS A 87 13.05 -16.27 6.52
CA HIS A 87 12.01 -17.12 7.08
C HIS A 87 10.87 -17.43 6.10
N LEU A 88 10.70 -16.65 5.02
CA LEU A 88 9.65 -16.81 4.02
C LEU A 88 10.24 -17.23 2.67
N SER A 89 9.55 -18.14 2.00
CA SER A 89 9.79 -18.38 0.57
C SER A 89 9.38 -17.14 -0.24
N LYS A 90 9.84 -17.08 -1.50
CA LYS A 90 9.49 -15.98 -2.41
C LYS A 90 7.98 -15.86 -2.61
N ASP A 91 7.29 -16.99 -2.71
CA ASP A 91 5.84 -17.04 -2.94
C ASP A 91 5.08 -16.53 -1.70
N SER A 92 5.48 -16.97 -0.51
CA SER A 92 4.91 -16.48 0.75
C SER A 92 5.18 -14.99 0.97
N LEU A 93 6.34 -14.50 0.54
CA LEU A 93 6.65 -13.08 0.56
C LEU A 93 5.71 -12.31 -0.38
N GLY A 94 5.52 -12.78 -1.62
CA GLY A 94 4.56 -12.19 -2.56
C GLY A 94 3.14 -12.14 -2.00
N LEU A 95 2.67 -13.24 -1.41
CA LEU A 95 1.36 -13.31 -0.75
C LEU A 95 1.23 -12.32 0.42
N THR A 96 2.31 -12.02 1.14
CA THR A 96 2.31 -11.02 2.22
C THR A 96 2.00 -9.62 1.69
N TYR A 97 2.59 -9.21 0.56
CA TYR A 97 2.29 -7.91 -0.06
C TYR A 97 0.90 -7.89 -0.72
N VAL A 98 0.42 -9.02 -1.24
CA VAL A 98 -0.97 -9.13 -1.70
C VAL A 98 -1.95 -8.93 -0.54
N ALA A 99 -1.69 -9.57 0.62
CA ALA A 99 -2.50 -9.40 1.82
C ALA A 99 -2.48 -7.95 2.34
N LEU A 100 -1.32 -7.27 2.25
CA LEU A 100 -1.21 -5.84 2.57
C LEU A 100 -2.12 -4.99 1.66
N GLY A 101 -2.07 -5.21 0.35
CA GLY A 101 -2.96 -4.53 -0.61
C GLY A 101 -4.43 -4.81 -0.36
N ALA A 102 -4.78 -6.06 -0.03
CA ALA A 102 -6.15 -6.42 0.35
C ALA A 102 -6.61 -5.65 1.61
N GLY A 103 -5.74 -5.48 2.60
CA GLY A 103 -6.02 -4.67 3.79
C GLY A 103 -6.34 -3.21 3.45
N PHE A 104 -5.58 -2.58 2.56
CA PHE A 104 -5.87 -1.22 2.08
C PHE A 104 -7.22 -1.14 1.34
N ALA A 105 -7.51 -2.11 0.48
CA ALA A 105 -8.79 -2.15 -0.24
C ALA A 105 -9.97 -2.30 0.72
N VAL A 106 -9.87 -3.18 1.72
CA VAL A 106 -10.90 -3.37 2.76
C VAL A 106 -11.10 -2.09 3.57
N ALA A 107 -10.02 -1.43 4.00
CA ALA A 107 -10.10 -0.18 4.76
C ALA A 107 -10.84 0.92 3.97
N ALA A 108 -10.53 1.08 2.68
CA ALA A 108 -11.19 2.06 1.84
C ALA A 108 -12.67 1.73 1.55
N VAL A 109 -13.02 0.45 1.42
CA VAL A 109 -14.44 0.02 1.29
C VAL A 109 -15.21 0.29 2.58
N LEU A 110 -14.64 -0.03 3.74
CA LEU A 110 -15.26 0.28 5.04
C LEU A 110 -15.48 1.78 5.22
N ARG A 111 -14.53 2.61 4.78
CA ARG A 111 -14.66 4.07 4.78
C ARG A 111 -15.82 4.54 3.90
N LEU A 112 -15.94 4.02 2.68
CA LEU A 112 -17.06 4.33 1.79
C LEU A 112 -18.41 3.99 2.42
N VAL A 113 -18.52 2.82 3.06
CA VAL A 113 -19.75 2.38 3.74
C VAL A 113 -20.07 3.32 4.91
N HIS A 114 -19.09 3.61 5.77
CA HIS A 114 -19.28 4.55 6.88
C HIS A 114 -19.66 5.97 6.41
N ASP A 115 -19.08 6.46 5.33
CA ASP A 115 -19.40 7.77 4.76
C ASP A 115 -20.85 7.80 4.24
N ALA A 116 -21.31 6.71 3.59
CA ALA A 116 -22.69 6.59 3.12
C ALA A 116 -23.71 6.57 4.28
N ASP A 117 -23.43 5.80 5.34
CA ASP A 117 -24.27 5.74 6.54
C ASP A 117 -24.36 7.12 7.22
N ARG A 118 -23.24 7.86 7.27
CA ARG A 118 -23.20 9.22 7.83
C ARG A 118 -24.03 10.22 7.04
N VAL A 119 -23.99 10.17 5.71
CA VAL A 119 -24.81 11.04 4.86
C VAL A 119 -26.28 10.71 5.05
N ALA A 120 -26.66 9.43 5.03
CA ALA A 120 -28.04 9.01 5.27
C ALA A 120 -28.55 9.46 6.66
N ALA A 121 -27.70 9.44 7.69
CA ALA A 121 -28.03 9.94 9.02
C ALA A 121 -28.21 11.47 9.09
N LEU A 122 -27.49 12.24 8.25
CA LEU A 122 -27.64 13.69 8.13
C LEU A 122 -28.86 14.08 7.25
N GLU A 123 -29.25 13.23 6.32
CA GLU A 123 -30.42 13.39 5.46
C GLU A 123 -31.75 12.99 6.13
N LEU A 124 -31.72 12.43 7.35
CA LEU A 124 -32.93 12.20 8.14
C LEU A 124 -33.69 13.55 8.31
N PRO A 125 -34.93 13.66 7.80
CA PRO A 125 -35.62 14.93 7.78
C PRO A 125 -35.94 15.42 9.19
N SER A 126 -35.31 16.53 9.60
CA SER A 126 -36.08 17.55 10.31
C SER A 126 -37.14 18.03 9.33
N THR A 127 -38.39 17.61 9.53
CA THR A 127 -39.57 17.99 8.74
C THR A 127 -39.53 19.46 8.29
N GLY A 128 -39.45 19.69 6.99
CA GLY A 128 -39.81 20.97 6.35
C GLY A 128 -38.74 21.62 5.47
N GLY A 129 -38.70 21.28 4.18
CA GLY A 129 -38.03 22.10 3.16
C GLY A 129 -37.57 21.33 1.93
N THR A 130 -38.20 21.57 0.77
CA THR A 130 -37.78 21.03 -0.52
C THR A 130 -36.50 21.71 -0.99
N VAL A 131 -35.39 20.97 -1.06
CA VAL A 131 -34.13 21.43 -1.68
C VAL A 131 -34.07 20.92 -3.13
N PRO A 132 -33.81 21.77 -4.14
CA PRO A 132 -33.67 21.34 -5.52
C PRO A 132 -32.34 20.60 -5.74
N LEU A 133 -32.39 19.45 -6.42
CA LEU A 133 -31.21 18.70 -6.85
C LEU A 133 -30.37 19.52 -7.86
N PRO A 134 -29.03 19.61 -7.74
CA PRO A 134 -28.22 20.29 -8.74
C PRO A 134 -28.11 19.45 -10.02
N ALA A 135 -28.45 20.08 -11.14
CA ALA A 135 -28.37 19.53 -12.48
C ALA A 135 -26.95 19.08 -12.83
N CYS A 136 -26.80 17.78 -13.10
CA CYS A 136 -25.56 17.13 -13.48
C CYS A 136 -25.16 17.56 -14.91
N ARG A 137 -24.24 18.53 -15.04
CA ARG A 137 -23.61 18.90 -16.32
C ARG A 137 -22.09 18.80 -16.18
N ALA A 138 -21.50 17.69 -16.66
CA ALA A 138 -20.21 17.68 -17.38
C ALA A 138 -19.74 16.24 -17.72
N PRO A 139 -20.06 15.69 -18.92
CA PRO A 139 -19.58 14.35 -19.28
C PRO A 139 -18.21 14.32 -19.99
N ILE A 140 -17.68 15.44 -20.53
CA ILE A 140 -16.49 15.38 -21.40
C ILE A 140 -15.16 15.57 -20.64
N GLN A 141 -15.09 16.49 -19.67
CA GLN A 141 -13.87 16.71 -18.90
C GLN A 141 -13.54 15.53 -17.97
N VAL A 142 -14.57 14.85 -17.45
CA VAL A 142 -14.46 13.67 -16.58
C VAL A 142 -13.85 12.50 -17.34
N VAL A 143 -14.30 12.23 -18.57
CA VAL A 143 -13.74 11.19 -19.44
C VAL A 143 -12.28 11.51 -19.80
N ALA A 144 -11.94 12.78 -20.08
CA ALA A 144 -10.56 13.17 -20.36
C ALA A 144 -9.63 13.04 -19.12
N SER A 145 -10.11 13.35 -17.91
CA SER A 145 -9.35 13.13 -16.67
C SER A 145 -9.25 11.67 -16.28
N ALA A 146 -10.28 10.86 -16.52
CA ALA A 146 -10.24 9.41 -16.32
C ALA A 146 -9.25 8.75 -17.28
N LEU A 147 -9.23 9.17 -18.55
CA LEU A 147 -8.25 8.72 -19.54
C LEU A 147 -6.82 9.19 -19.21
N ARG A 148 -6.65 10.37 -18.58
CA ARG A 148 -5.35 10.84 -18.08
C ARG A 148 -4.88 10.08 -16.83
N GLY A 149 -5.75 9.82 -15.87
CA GLY A 149 -5.43 9.00 -14.68
C GLY A 149 -5.12 7.55 -15.05
N LEU A 150 -5.87 6.98 -15.99
CA LEU A 150 -5.60 5.66 -16.58
C LEU A 150 -4.35 5.64 -17.47
N ARG A 151 -3.91 6.77 -18.03
CA ARG A 151 -2.62 6.88 -18.71
C ARG A 151 -1.48 7.03 -17.73
N GLN A 152 -1.63 7.82 -16.68
CA GLN A 152 -0.56 8.12 -15.73
C GLN A 152 -0.31 6.96 -14.76
N GLY A 153 -1.37 6.28 -14.30
CA GLY A 153 -1.25 5.01 -13.56
C GLY A 153 -0.67 3.90 -14.44
N ARG A 154 -1.07 3.84 -15.72
CA ARG A 154 -0.50 2.89 -16.69
C ARG A 154 0.92 3.25 -17.10
N GLU A 155 1.32 4.51 -17.12
CA GLU A 155 2.71 4.95 -17.39
C GLU A 155 3.63 4.69 -16.21
N PHE A 156 3.14 4.86 -14.97
CA PHE A 156 3.87 4.49 -13.76
C PHE A 156 3.99 2.96 -13.65
N VAL A 157 2.88 2.24 -13.86
CA VAL A 157 2.88 0.78 -13.94
C VAL A 157 3.72 0.30 -15.11
N ASP A 158 3.71 0.94 -16.28
CA ASP A 158 4.53 0.56 -17.42
C ASP A 158 6.00 1.00 -17.25
N GLN A 159 6.31 2.05 -16.49
CA GLN A 159 7.70 2.38 -16.08
C GLN A 159 8.21 1.34 -15.09
N LEU A 160 7.38 0.94 -14.12
CA LEU A 160 7.68 -0.13 -13.18
C LEU A 160 7.73 -1.50 -13.85
N THR A 161 6.84 -1.78 -14.78
CA THR A 161 6.71 -3.05 -15.51
C THR A 161 7.73 -3.14 -16.62
N ARG A 162 8.12 -2.05 -17.30
CA ARG A 162 9.31 -2.04 -18.18
C ARG A 162 10.60 -2.02 -17.39
N GLY A 163 10.62 -1.46 -16.19
CA GLY A 163 11.71 -1.65 -15.23
C GLY A 163 11.83 -3.12 -14.84
N VAL A 164 10.75 -3.74 -14.40
CA VAL A 164 10.70 -5.13 -13.92
C VAL A 164 10.84 -6.15 -15.05
N LEU A 165 10.18 -5.98 -16.19
CA LEU A 165 10.27 -6.86 -17.38
C LEU A 165 11.47 -6.57 -18.27
N GLY A 166 11.96 -5.32 -18.33
CA GLY A 166 13.20 -4.95 -19.01
C GLY A 166 14.45 -5.37 -18.24
N LEU A 167 14.30 -5.65 -16.95
CA LEU A 167 15.28 -6.39 -16.15
C LEU A 167 15.08 -7.94 -16.30
N GLY A 168 14.22 -8.38 -17.22
CA GLY A 168 13.83 -9.78 -17.38
C GLY A 168 13.03 -10.26 -16.18
N VAL A 169 12.66 -11.53 -16.16
CA VAL A 169 12.41 -12.23 -14.90
C VAL A 169 13.71 -12.08 -14.07
N ILE A 170 13.86 -11.00 -13.31
CA ILE A 170 15.06 -10.75 -12.53
C ILE A 170 15.10 -11.89 -11.56
N GLY A 171 16.04 -12.79 -11.76
CA GLY A 171 16.40 -13.75 -10.73
C GLY A 171 16.58 -12.96 -9.45
N TRP A 172 15.62 -13.08 -8.53
CA TRP A 172 15.71 -12.50 -7.21
C TRP A 172 17.10 -12.85 -6.67
N ARG A 173 17.98 -11.86 -6.57
CA ARG A 173 19.29 -12.01 -5.96
C ARG A 173 19.20 -11.31 -4.63
N PRO A 174 19.26 -12.04 -3.51
CA PRO A 174 19.24 -11.42 -2.20
C PRO A 174 20.41 -10.44 -2.13
N LYS A 175 20.12 -9.18 -1.77
CA LYS A 175 21.18 -8.19 -1.57
C LYS A 175 22.08 -8.71 -0.45
N ALA A 176 23.34 -9.01 -0.76
CA ALA A 176 24.29 -9.46 0.25
C ALA A 176 24.58 -8.30 1.23
N CYS A 177 24.14 -8.44 2.47
CA CYS A 177 24.37 -7.44 3.51
C CYS A 177 25.79 -7.59 4.05
N ARG A 178 26.67 -6.64 3.73
CA ARG A 178 28.06 -6.60 4.21
C ARG A 178 28.11 -5.78 5.50
N TRP A 179 28.34 -6.45 6.64
CA TRP A 179 28.55 -5.78 7.92
C TRP A 179 30.01 -5.31 8.02
N PRO A 180 30.29 -4.08 8.48
CA PRO A 180 31.64 -3.70 8.84
C PRO A 180 32.14 -4.64 9.94
N ARG A 181 33.42 -5.05 9.83
CA ARG A 181 34.07 -5.93 10.82
C ARG A 181 34.29 -5.20 12.13
#